data_AF-A0A1Y1KB53-F1
#
_entry.id   AF-A0A1Y1KB53-F1
#
_cell.length_a   1.000
_cell.length_b   1.000
_cell.length_c   1.000
_cell.angle_alpha   90.00
_cell.angle_beta   90.00
_cell.angle_gamma   90.00
#
_symmetry.space_group_name_H-M   'P 1'
#
loop_
_entity.id
_entity.type
_entity.pdbx_description
1 polymer ?
#
loop_
_entity_poly.entity_id
_entity_poly.type
_entity_poly.pdbx_seq_one_letter_code
_entity_poly.pdbx_strand_id
1 'polypeptide(L)'
;NIQSSGTRKDFQILIESVYCRVMLLNRRRPGELQRLLVHTYETFATGSSHSYEEFEEAVTPTEKILMNTFKRIVIRGKRGRGVPILFSKDVQEHIGHIIKYRPNFCKTENPYLFSNVNSAKEISGYKVLQKHAKIRKA
;
A
#
# COMPACT_ATOMS: atom_id res chain seq x y z
N ASN A 1 -16.21 -12.30 -8.51
CA ASN A 1 -16.74 -13.34 -7.61
C ASN A 1 -15.59 -14.05 -6.89
N ILE A 2 -15.17 -13.52 -5.73
CA ILE A 2 -14.32 -14.25 -4.79
C ILE A 2 -15.21 -14.51 -3.57
N GLN A 3 -16.11 -15.49 -3.72
CA GLN A 3 -16.94 -16.06 -2.64
C GLN A 3 -16.57 -17.53 -2.41
N SER A 4 -15.29 -17.86 -2.57
CA SER A 4 -14.72 -19.12 -2.12
C SER A 4 -13.95 -18.84 -0.84
N SER A 5 -14.18 -19.61 0.22
CA SER A 5 -13.49 -19.60 1.51
C SER A 5 -11.97 -19.41 1.37
N GLY A 6 -11.51 -18.15 1.35
CA GLY A 6 -10.10 -17.83 1.14
C GLY A 6 -9.26 -18.37 2.29
N THR A 7 -8.13 -18.99 1.99
CA THR A 7 -7.23 -19.48 3.02
C THR A 7 -6.34 -18.34 3.55
N ARG A 8 -5.71 -18.55 4.72
CA ARG A 8 -4.66 -17.63 5.21
C ARG A 8 -3.53 -17.44 4.20
N LYS A 9 -3.21 -18.46 3.40
CA LYS A 9 -2.18 -18.37 2.35
C LYS A 9 -2.62 -17.43 1.24
N ASP A 10 -3.86 -17.52 0.79
CA ASP A 10 -4.40 -16.65 -0.27
C ASP A 10 -4.42 -15.19 0.18
N PHE A 11 -4.83 -14.94 1.43
CA PHE A 11 -4.82 -13.60 2.02
C PHE A 11 -3.40 -13.04 2.15
N GLN A 12 -2.42 -13.87 2.56
CA GLN A 12 -1.01 -13.48 2.59
C GLN A 12 -0.50 -13.16 1.18
N ILE A 13 -0.86 -13.95 0.16
CA ILE A 13 -0.48 -13.68 -1.23
C ILE A 13 -1.10 -12.36 -1.72
N LEU A 14 -2.36 -12.08 -1.37
CA LEU A 14 -3.00 -10.79 -1.69
C LEU A 14 -2.22 -9.63 -1.09
N ILE A 15 -1.92 -9.66 0.22
CA ILE A 15 -1.13 -8.63 0.89
C ILE A 15 0.22 -8.41 0.20
N GLU A 16 0.96 -9.50 -0.04
CA GLU A 16 2.29 -9.43 -0.65
C GLU A 16 2.24 -8.91 -2.10
N SER A 17 1.26 -9.35 -2.88
CA SER A 17 1.08 -8.91 -4.27
C SER A 17 0.76 -7.43 -4.34
N VAL A 18 -0.18 -6.96 -3.52
CA VAL A 18 -0.53 -5.54 -3.43
C VAL A 18 0.68 -4.71 -2.97
N TYR A 19 1.44 -5.19 -1.97
CA TYR A 19 2.68 -4.55 -1.53
C TYR A 19 3.69 -4.37 -2.68
N CYS A 20 3.96 -5.44 -3.44
CA CYS A 20 4.87 -5.38 -4.59
C CYS A 20 4.39 -4.37 -5.64
N ARG A 21 3.08 -4.33 -5.93
CA ARG A 21 2.52 -3.39 -6.91
C ARG A 21 2.69 -1.93 -6.47
N VAL A 22 2.41 -1.63 -5.20
CA VAL A 22 2.63 -0.29 -4.65
C VAL A 22 4.12 0.07 -4.64
N MET A 23 5.00 -0.86 -4.26
CA MET A 23 6.45 -0.67 -4.29
C MET A 23 6.96 -0.33 -5.69
N LEU A 24 6.54 -1.08 -6.69
CA LEU A 24 6.98 -0.93 -8.08
C LEU A 24 6.51 0.41 -8.66
N LEU A 25 5.26 0.78 -8.44
CA LEU A 25 4.70 2.05 -8.89
C LEU A 25 5.44 3.26 -8.29
N ASN A 26 5.78 3.19 -7.00
CA ASN A 26 6.33 4.34 -6.29
C ASN A 26 7.87 4.37 -6.24
N ARG A 27 8.56 3.30 -6.67
CA ARG A 27 10.02 3.10 -6.59
C ARG A 27 10.61 3.47 -5.21
N ARG A 28 9.90 3.16 -4.12
CA ARG A 28 10.28 3.55 -2.74
C ARG A 28 11.20 2.54 -2.09
N ARG A 29 11.77 2.90 -0.93
CA ARG A 29 12.52 1.95 -0.09
C ARG A 29 11.53 1.02 0.63
N PRO A 30 11.80 -0.29 0.72
CA PRO A 30 10.87 -1.26 1.30
C PRO A 30 10.44 -0.92 2.74
N GLY A 31 11.37 -0.39 3.53
CA GLY A 31 11.16 -0.05 4.94
C GLY A 31 10.12 1.05 5.19
N GLU A 32 9.95 1.97 4.25
CA GLU A 32 8.99 3.08 4.39
C GLU A 32 7.56 2.59 4.16
N LEU A 33 7.35 1.80 3.09
CA LEU A 33 6.02 1.27 2.76
C LEU A 33 5.55 0.18 3.72
N GLN A 34 6.44 -0.72 4.16
CA GLN A 34 6.04 -1.85 5.01
C GLN A 34 5.46 -1.38 6.36
N ARG A 35 5.87 -0.19 6.83
CA ARG A 35 5.42 0.40 8.09
C ARG A 35 4.14 1.23 7.97
N LEU A 36 3.54 1.30 6.79
CA LEU A 36 2.28 2.03 6.58
C LEU A 36 1.17 1.43 7.46
N LEU A 37 0.48 2.27 8.21
CA LEU A 37 -0.61 1.86 9.10
C LEU A 37 -1.96 1.91 8.38
N VAL A 38 -2.89 1.04 8.79
CA VAL A 38 -4.29 1.04 8.28
C VAL A 38 -4.92 2.40 8.53
N HIS A 39 -4.82 2.92 9.76
CA HIS A 39 -5.34 4.22 10.15
C HIS A 39 -4.81 5.36 9.25
N THR A 40 -3.50 5.39 8.98
CA THR A 40 -2.91 6.39 8.07
C THR A 40 -3.49 6.31 6.67
N TYR A 41 -3.80 5.11 6.18
CA TYR A 41 -4.42 4.92 4.87
C TYR A 41 -5.87 5.39 4.83
N GLU A 42 -6.65 5.12 5.88
CA GLU A 42 -8.08 5.47 5.95
C GLU A 42 -8.29 6.96 6.20
N THR A 43 -7.54 7.56 7.11
CA THR A 43 -7.71 8.97 7.52
C THR A 43 -7.21 9.97 6.48
N PHE A 44 -6.28 9.57 5.60
CA PHE A 44 -5.93 10.41 4.45
C PHE A 44 -7.12 10.44 3.48
N ALA A 45 -7.89 11.53 3.52
CA ALA A 45 -8.95 11.75 2.56
C ALA A 45 -8.33 11.94 1.17
N THR A 46 -8.97 11.37 0.14
CA THR A 46 -8.75 11.77 -1.25
C THR A 46 -9.03 13.27 -1.34
N GLY A 47 -7.97 14.09 -1.37
CA GLY A 47 -8.08 15.55 -1.40
C GLY A 47 -7.69 16.28 -0.12
N SER A 48 -7.31 15.62 0.99
CA SER A 48 -6.62 16.28 2.12
C SER A 48 -5.16 16.53 1.76
N SER A 49 -4.98 17.26 0.68
CA SER A 49 -3.77 18.00 0.39
C SER A 49 -3.81 19.15 1.38
N HIS A 50 -2.96 19.13 2.41
CA HIS A 50 -2.20 20.35 2.57
C HIS A 50 -1.43 20.46 1.26
N SER A 51 -2.01 21.24 0.36
CA SER A 51 -1.53 21.51 -0.98
C SER A 51 -0.06 21.85 -0.81
N TYR A 52 0.80 20.94 -1.23
CA TYR A 52 2.05 21.37 -1.81
C TYR A 52 1.62 22.12 -3.06
N GLU A 53 1.29 23.41 -2.93
CA GLU A 53 0.83 24.26 -4.04
C GLU A 53 1.88 24.21 -5.17
N GLU A 54 3.16 24.18 -4.78
CA GLU A 54 4.29 23.92 -5.68
C GLU A 54 4.16 22.65 -6.51
N PHE A 55 3.54 21.59 -5.97
CA PHE A 55 3.36 20.34 -6.71
C PHE A 55 2.26 20.50 -7.76
N GLU A 56 1.14 21.14 -7.44
CA GLU A 56 0.06 21.40 -8.39
C GLU A 56 0.48 22.36 -9.52
N GLU A 57 1.45 23.24 -9.26
CA GLU A 57 2.05 24.10 -10.28
C GLU A 57 3.03 23.34 -11.19
N ALA A 58 3.65 22.27 -10.69
CA ALA A 58 4.65 21.49 -11.42
C ALA A 58 4.06 20.37 -12.31
N VAL A 59 2.77 20.01 -12.17
CA VAL A 59 2.10 19.00 -13.01
C VAL A 59 1.32 19.60 -14.17
N THR A 60 1.47 18.98 -15.34
CA THR A 60 0.70 19.29 -16.54
C THR A 60 -0.79 18.96 -16.36
N PRO A 61 -1.70 19.54 -17.18
CA PRO A 61 -3.13 19.22 -17.12
C PRO A 61 -3.44 17.72 -17.25
N THR A 62 -2.72 17.01 -18.13
CA THR A 62 -2.86 15.56 -18.31
C THR A 62 -2.43 14.80 -17.06
N GLU A 63 -1.33 15.20 -16.43
CA GLU A 63 -0.87 14.59 -15.17
C GLU A 63 -1.86 14.84 -14.04
N LYS A 64 -2.49 16.01 -13.96
CA LYS A 64 -3.56 16.29 -12.98
C LYS A 64 -4.74 15.33 -13.13
N ILE A 65 -5.20 15.11 -14.37
CA ILE A 65 -6.28 14.15 -14.65
C ILE A 65 -5.86 12.74 -14.22
N LEU A 66 -4.62 12.34 -14.55
CA LEU A 66 -4.08 11.06 -14.13
C LEU A 66 -4.05 10.96 -12.60
N MET A 67 -3.57 11.99 -11.91
CA MET A 67 -3.45 12.01 -10.46
C MET A 67 -4.79 11.95 -9.73
N ASN A 68 -5.86 12.47 -10.32
CA ASN A 68 -7.22 12.32 -9.78
C ASN A 68 -7.67 10.85 -9.70
N THR A 69 -7.03 9.94 -10.45
CA THR A 69 -7.30 8.49 -10.36
C THR A 69 -6.50 7.79 -9.25
N PHE A 70 -5.49 8.45 -8.70
CA PHE A 70 -4.65 7.90 -7.63
C PHE A 70 -5.08 8.43 -6.27
N LYS A 71 -5.12 7.55 -5.27
CA LYS A 71 -5.06 7.99 -3.88
C LYS A 71 -3.61 8.35 -3.55
N ARG A 72 -3.39 9.54 -2.98
CA ARG A 72 -2.08 10.01 -2.51
C ARG A 72 -2.05 10.06 -0.99
N ILE A 73 -1.05 9.44 -0.38
CA ILE A 73 -0.78 9.51 1.07
C ILE A 73 0.63 10.05 1.27
N VAL A 74 0.81 10.98 2.19
CA VAL A 74 2.14 11.49 2.56
C VAL A 74 2.61 10.79 3.82
N ILE A 75 3.68 10.00 3.72
CA ILE A 75 4.34 9.37 4.88
C ILE A 75 5.60 10.12 5.26
N ARG A 76 6.07 9.96 6.50
CA ARG A 76 7.29 10.62 6.97
C ARG A 76 8.54 9.90 6.41
N GLY A 77 9.33 10.61 5.61
CA GLY A 77 10.62 10.15 5.12
C GLY A 77 11.79 10.52 6.04
N LYS A 78 13.01 10.19 5.58
CA LYS A 78 14.26 10.54 6.28
C LYS A 78 14.38 12.07 6.44
N ARG A 79 14.81 12.54 7.63
CA ARG A 79 14.92 13.96 8.00
C ARG A 79 13.58 14.71 8.06
N GLY A 80 12.46 14.00 8.21
CA GLY A 80 11.15 14.63 8.41
C GLY A 80 10.47 15.15 7.15
N ARG A 81 11.09 14.99 5.98
CA ARG A 81 10.44 15.34 4.70
C ARG A 81 9.30 14.37 4.40
N GLY A 82 8.12 14.90 4.08
CA GLY A 82 6.99 14.12 3.62
C GLY A 82 7.29 13.44 2.29
N VAL A 83 6.86 12.20 2.15
CA VAL A 83 7.11 11.36 0.99
C VAL A 83 5.75 10.86 0.47
N PRO A 84 5.34 11.26 -0.75
CA PRO A 84 4.06 10.80 -1.30
C PRO A 84 4.13 9.35 -1.76
N ILE A 85 3.09 8.58 -1.43
CA ILE A 85 2.81 7.25 -1.97
C ILE A 85 1.49 7.34 -2.73
N LEU A 86 1.53 6.89 -3.99
CA LEU A 86 0.41 6.81 -4.91
C LEU A 86 -0.14 5.39 -4.94
N PHE A 87 -1.46 5.29 -4.96
CA PHE A 87 -2.20 4.03 -5.07
C PHE A 87 -3.14 4.13 -6.27
N SER A 88 -2.92 3.33 -7.31
CA SER A 88 -3.80 3.28 -8.48
C SER A 88 -5.21 2.81 -8.07
N LYS A 89 -6.23 3.18 -8.85
CA LYS A 89 -7.63 2.84 -8.56
C LYS A 89 -7.84 1.35 -8.25
N ASP A 90 -7.28 0.48 -9.07
CA ASP A 90 -7.39 -0.96 -8.89
C ASP A 90 -6.64 -1.46 -7.63
N VAL A 91 -5.51 -0.83 -7.26
CA VAL A 91 -4.80 -1.13 -6.02
C VAL A 91 -5.61 -0.68 -4.80
N GLN A 92 -6.33 0.44 -4.89
CA GLN A 92 -7.24 0.89 -3.84
C GLN A 92 -8.36 -0.13 -3.60
N GLU A 93 -8.94 -0.71 -4.66
CA GLU A 93 -9.94 -1.78 -4.55
C GLU A 93 -9.38 -3.01 -3.81
N HIS A 94 -8.17 -3.45 -4.17
CA HIS A 94 -7.50 -4.55 -3.47
C HIS A 94 -7.19 -4.23 -2.01
N ILE A 95 -6.79 -3.00 -1.70
CA ILE A 95 -6.59 -2.55 -0.32
C ILE A 95 -7.92 -2.56 0.44
N GLY A 96 -9.02 -2.16 -0.18
CA GLY A 96 -10.36 -2.27 0.38
C GLY A 96 -10.69 -3.73 0.77
N HIS A 97 -10.34 -4.70 -0.08
CA HIS A 97 -10.47 -6.12 0.27
C HIS A 97 -9.54 -6.54 1.42
N ILE A 98 -8.28 -6.07 1.44
CA ILE A 98 -7.35 -6.35 2.55
C ILE A 98 -7.95 -5.86 3.87
N ILE A 99 -8.43 -4.63 3.93
CA ILE A 99 -9.01 -4.04 5.15
C ILE A 99 -10.27 -4.81 5.56
N LYS A 100 -11.18 -5.07 4.60
CA LYS A 100 -12.45 -5.78 4.84
C LYS A 100 -12.25 -7.17 5.45
N TYR A 101 -11.29 -7.95 4.92
CA TYR A 101 -11.08 -9.34 5.33
C TYR A 101 -10.01 -9.51 6.42
N ARG A 102 -9.28 -8.44 6.76
CA ARG A 102 -8.26 -8.44 7.81
C ARG A 102 -8.70 -9.11 9.13
N PRO A 103 -9.91 -8.87 9.67
CA PRO A 103 -10.33 -9.47 10.96
C PRO A 103 -10.35 -11.00 10.96
N ASN A 104 -10.47 -11.64 9.79
CA ASN A 104 -10.54 -13.10 9.68
C ASN A 104 -9.16 -13.76 9.67
N PHE A 105 -8.10 -12.99 9.36
CA PHE A 105 -6.79 -13.54 9.04
C PHE A 105 -5.62 -12.93 9.80
N CYS A 106 -5.76 -11.70 10.31
CA CYS A 106 -4.70 -11.00 11.05
C CYS A 106 -5.03 -10.90 12.54
N LYS A 107 -3.98 -10.76 13.35
CA LYS A 107 -4.13 -10.38 14.75
C LYS A 107 -4.73 -8.99 14.88
N THR A 108 -5.67 -8.82 15.81
CA THR A 108 -6.36 -7.55 16.07
C THR A 108 -5.39 -6.43 16.44
N GLU A 109 -4.30 -6.76 17.14
CA GLU A 109 -3.30 -5.79 17.59
C GLU A 109 -2.35 -5.31 16.47
N ASN A 110 -2.37 -5.94 15.29
CA ASN A 110 -1.49 -5.56 14.20
C ASN A 110 -2.00 -4.26 13.55
N PRO A 111 -1.24 -3.15 13.54
CA PRO A 111 -1.71 -1.88 12.98
C PRO A 111 -1.32 -1.68 11.50
N TYR A 112 -0.47 -2.55 10.95
CA TYR A 112 0.13 -2.35 9.63
C TYR A 112 -0.82 -2.74 8.50
N LEU A 113 -0.92 -1.89 7.48
CA LEU A 113 -1.69 -2.16 6.27
C LEU A 113 -1.22 -3.45 5.60
N PHE A 114 0.09 -3.60 5.49
CA PHE A 114 0.73 -4.82 5.00
C PHE A 114 1.19 -5.70 6.16
N SER A 115 0.22 -6.33 6.83
CA SER A 115 0.46 -7.19 7.98
C SER A 115 1.01 -8.56 7.58
N ASN A 116 1.79 -9.15 8.47
CA ASN A 116 2.03 -10.58 8.45
C ASN A 116 0.87 -11.30 9.14
N VAL A 117 0.16 -12.18 8.44
CA VAL A 117 -1.06 -12.85 8.93
C VAL A 117 -0.86 -13.62 10.25
N ASN A 118 0.37 -14.07 10.54
CA ASN A 118 0.67 -14.87 11.74
C ASN A 118 1.28 -14.05 12.88
N SER A 119 1.37 -12.72 12.76
CA SER A 119 2.16 -11.87 13.65
C SER A 119 1.50 -10.50 13.89
N ALA A 120 1.92 -9.83 14.96
CA ALA A 120 1.59 -8.41 15.20
C ALA A 120 2.50 -7.44 14.42
N LYS A 121 3.38 -7.97 13.55
CA LYS A 121 4.36 -7.21 12.76
C LYS A 121 3.91 -7.05 11.31
N GLU A 122 4.53 -6.10 10.61
CA GLU A 122 4.43 -5.96 9.17
C GLU A 122 5.08 -7.15 8.42
N ILE A 123 4.81 -7.25 7.12
CA ILE A 123 5.63 -8.06 6.22
C ILE A 123 7.04 -7.49 6.11
N SER A 124 8.03 -8.35 5.90
CA SER A 124 9.38 -7.89 5.55
C SER A 124 9.44 -7.59 4.06
N GLY A 125 9.49 -6.31 3.69
CA GLY A 125 9.45 -5.87 2.30
C GLY A 125 10.55 -6.49 1.42
N TYR A 126 11.78 -6.57 1.94
CA TYR A 126 12.89 -7.23 1.26
C TYR A 126 12.62 -8.72 0.99
N LYS A 127 12.13 -9.46 2.00
CA LYS A 127 11.82 -10.89 1.84
C LYS A 127 10.69 -11.12 0.85
N VAL A 128 9.66 -10.26 0.87
CA VAL A 128 8.53 -10.32 -0.05
C VAL A 128 8.98 -10.06 -1.49
N LEU A 129 9.75 -8.99 -1.73
CA LEU A 129 10.29 -8.71 -3.07
C LEU A 129 11.20 -9.85 -3.55
N GLN A 130 12.07 -10.38 -2.68
CA GLN A 130 12.93 -11.50 -3.04
C GLN A 130 12.14 -12.76 -3.38
N LYS A 131 11.09 -13.07 -2.60
CA LYS A 131 10.18 -14.19 -2.85
C LYS A 131 9.53 -14.05 -4.22
N HIS A 132 8.92 -12.91 -4.52
CA HIS A 132 8.19 -12.68 -5.78
C HIS A 132 9.10 -12.50 -7.00
N ALA A 133 10.34 -12.04 -6.82
CA ALA A 133 11.34 -11.98 -7.89
C ALA A 133 11.85 -13.37 -8.29
N LYS A 134 12.03 -14.29 -7.32
CA LYS A 134 12.54 -15.65 -7.56
C LYS A 134 11.51 -16.57 -8.23
N ILE A 135 10.23 -16.23 -8.20
CA ILE A 135 9.17 -16.98 -8.88
C ILE A 135 9.38 -16.98 -10.41
N ARG A 136 10.26 -16.12 -10.95
CA ARG A 136 10.60 -16.03 -12.38
C ARG A 136 11.93 -16.72 -12.75
N LYS A 137 12.19 -17.90 -12.19
CA LYS A 137 13.10 -18.88 -12.80
C LYS A 137 12.25 -20.00 -13.43
N ALA A 138 11.68 -19.68 -14.59
CA ALA A 138 11.07 -20.61 -15.54
C ALA A 138 11.31 -20.04 -16.93
#